data_AF-A0A8B9A0K1-F1
#
_entry.id   AF-A0A8B9A0K1-F1
#
_cell.length_a   1.000
_cell.length_b   1.000
_cell.length_c   1.000
_cell.angle_alpha   90.00
_cell.angle_beta   90.00
_cell.angle_gamma   90.00
#
_symmetry.space_group_name_H-M   'P 1'
#
loop_
_entity.id
_entity.type
_entity.pdbx_description
1 polymer ?
#
loop_
_entity_poly.entity_id
_entity_poly.type
_entity_poly.pdbx_seq_one_letter_code
_entity_poly.pdbx_strand_id
1 'polypeptide(L)'
;MLKLLLLALEDLKQLLKDQGSDLFIAFGSAEDVILKLVNEVKASYIFAEEEVEYNLHSVMSLVQSSVSSEPFVWGNPEFVFWRTPFYNVGNLEELPASYHDFLKLQLSQTIPVAAPTLPILDMEVDRGALPIFDDVKKYLQGKPCQSDKCWISLKKVSAESILRKECISQAVMKSDPSESLKSNEGKNIISSTLNNVKSTKIAKSVFASVEGTQVRGGTNNVLNALAAYLRYLEGTARDDWQELHEKLRKAECRKGASFGALFGSALYLGTISRRRVYYEAIKYERERNAGYVSPFGYSAPTVAAAIDAVCSMEVRFKRMNCVGGYVR
;
A
#
# COMPACT_ATOMS: atom_id res chain seq x y z
N MET A 1 6.31 -7.83 1.36
CA MET A 1 5.07 -7.70 0.55
C MET A 1 4.05 -8.76 0.89
N LEU A 2 4.17 -10.02 0.49
CA LEU A 2 3.12 -11.01 0.80
C LEU A 2 2.80 -11.13 2.30
N LYS A 3 3.83 -11.22 3.16
CA LYS A 3 3.65 -11.20 4.62
C LYS A 3 2.99 -9.92 5.14
N LEU A 4 3.27 -8.77 4.52
CA LEU A 4 2.65 -7.48 4.90
C LEU A 4 1.18 -7.42 4.49
N LEU A 5 0.85 -7.97 3.33
CA LEU A 5 -0.52 -8.09 2.86
C LEU A 5 -1.35 -8.94 3.82
N LEU A 6 -0.84 -10.11 4.23
CA LEU A 6 -1.56 -10.96 5.19
C LEU A 6 -1.80 -10.26 6.53
N LEU A 7 -0.81 -9.53 7.04
CA LEU A 7 -0.97 -8.73 8.27
C LEU A 7 -1.98 -7.60 8.10
N ALA A 8 -2.04 -6.96 6.91
CA ALA A 8 -3.03 -5.93 6.61
C ALA A 8 -4.45 -6.51 6.50
N LEU A 9 -4.59 -7.69 5.89
CA LEU A 9 -5.88 -8.41 5.80
C LEU A 9 -6.37 -8.88 7.16
N GLU A 10 -5.46 -9.34 8.03
CA GLU A 10 -5.76 -9.71 9.41
C GLU A 10 -6.31 -8.52 10.20
N ASP A 11 -5.63 -7.36 10.13
CA ASP A 11 -6.06 -6.12 10.79
C ASP A 11 -7.42 -5.64 10.25
N LEU A 12 -7.61 -5.65 8.92
CA LEU A 12 -8.88 -5.27 8.30
C LEU A 12 -10.03 -6.20 8.71
N LYS A 13 -9.78 -7.53 8.74
CA LYS A 13 -10.77 -8.51 9.17
C LYS A 13 -11.18 -8.29 10.61
N GLN A 14 -10.22 -8.02 11.51
CA GLN A 14 -10.53 -7.71 12.91
C GLN A 14 -11.30 -6.39 13.06
N LEU A 15 -10.89 -5.33 12.34
CA LEU A 15 -11.56 -4.03 12.38
C LEU A 15 -13.02 -4.12 11.94
N LEU A 16 -13.31 -4.90 10.89
CA LEU A 16 -14.67 -5.12 10.41
C LEU A 16 -15.49 -5.93 11.42
N LYS A 17 -14.90 -6.95 12.05
CA LYS A 17 -15.54 -7.73 13.13
C LYS A 17 -15.92 -6.89 14.33
N ASP A 18 -15.05 -5.98 14.75
CA ASP A 18 -15.32 -5.07 15.86
C ASP A 18 -16.50 -4.13 15.57
N GLN A 19 -16.85 -3.92 14.29
CA GLN A 19 -18.02 -3.15 13.85
C GLN A 19 -19.26 -4.00 13.55
N GLY A 20 -19.23 -5.30 13.79
CA GLY A 20 -20.34 -6.21 13.47
C GLY A 20 -20.43 -6.61 12.00
N SER A 21 -19.37 -6.38 11.22
CA SER A 21 -19.19 -6.87 9.84
C SER A 21 -18.07 -7.93 9.80
N ASP A 22 -17.63 -8.38 8.63
CA ASP A 22 -16.46 -9.27 8.50
C ASP A 22 -15.91 -9.21 7.06
N LEU A 23 -14.66 -9.66 6.87
CA LEU A 23 -13.99 -9.69 5.58
C LEU A 23 -14.15 -11.06 4.91
N PHE A 24 -14.69 -11.07 3.69
CA PHE A 24 -14.73 -12.25 2.82
C PHE A 24 -13.38 -12.42 2.10
N ILE A 25 -12.78 -13.61 2.19
CA ILE A 25 -11.52 -13.95 1.51
C ILE A 25 -11.71 -15.24 0.73
N ALA A 26 -11.42 -15.21 -0.57
CA ALA A 26 -11.51 -16.39 -1.43
C ALA A 26 -10.32 -16.49 -2.41
N PHE A 27 -10.11 -17.70 -2.91
CA PHE A 27 -9.13 -17.99 -3.95
C PHE A 27 -9.85 -18.35 -5.25
N GLY A 28 -9.50 -17.66 -6.33
CA GLY A 28 -10.08 -17.90 -7.65
C GLY A 28 -9.71 -16.80 -8.64
N SER A 29 -10.30 -16.85 -9.82
CA SER A 29 -10.43 -15.69 -10.71
C SER A 29 -11.41 -14.70 -10.07
N ALA A 30 -11.20 -13.41 -10.28
CA ALA A 30 -12.08 -12.39 -9.71
C ALA A 30 -13.50 -12.50 -10.31
N GLU A 31 -13.61 -12.78 -11.61
CA GLU A 31 -14.88 -12.95 -12.31
C GLU A 31 -15.75 -14.05 -11.70
N ASP A 32 -15.22 -15.26 -11.52
CA ASP A 32 -16.00 -16.40 -11.03
C ASP A 32 -16.41 -16.21 -9.57
N VAL A 33 -15.48 -15.72 -8.75
CA VAL A 33 -15.72 -15.50 -7.31
C VAL A 33 -16.75 -14.41 -7.09
N ILE A 34 -16.62 -13.27 -7.76
CA ILE A 34 -17.57 -12.15 -7.62
C ILE A 34 -18.93 -12.54 -8.19
N LEU A 35 -18.99 -13.21 -9.34
CA LEU A 35 -20.26 -13.66 -9.94
C LEU A 35 -21.00 -14.62 -9.01
N LYS A 36 -20.30 -15.57 -8.39
CA LYS A 36 -20.88 -16.47 -7.41
C LYS A 36 -21.41 -15.70 -6.19
N LEU A 37 -20.63 -14.75 -5.67
CA LEU A 37 -21.01 -13.98 -4.50
C LEU A 37 -22.25 -13.10 -4.76
N VAL A 38 -22.29 -12.42 -5.91
CA VAL A 38 -23.44 -11.62 -6.36
C VAL A 38 -24.72 -12.46 -6.39
N ASN A 39 -24.62 -13.69 -6.90
CA ASN A 39 -25.74 -14.62 -6.92
C ASN A 39 -26.20 -15.06 -5.52
N GLU A 40 -25.25 -15.33 -4.63
CA GLU A 40 -25.51 -15.80 -3.27
C GLU A 40 -26.17 -14.72 -2.40
N VAL A 41 -25.68 -13.48 -2.46
CA VAL A 41 -26.18 -12.37 -1.63
C VAL A 41 -27.28 -11.56 -2.29
N LYS A 42 -27.61 -11.86 -3.55
CA LYS A 42 -28.55 -11.11 -4.39
C LYS A 42 -28.21 -9.62 -4.44
N ALA A 43 -26.95 -9.31 -4.71
CA ALA A 43 -26.43 -7.94 -4.66
C ALA A 43 -27.13 -7.05 -5.71
N SER A 44 -27.58 -5.87 -5.28
CA SER A 44 -28.07 -4.82 -6.19
C SER A 44 -26.97 -3.83 -6.59
N TYR A 45 -25.94 -3.68 -5.75
CA TYR A 45 -24.85 -2.73 -5.96
C TYR A 45 -23.50 -3.40 -5.69
N ILE A 46 -22.51 -3.06 -6.51
CA ILE A 46 -21.12 -3.48 -6.35
C ILE A 46 -20.26 -2.22 -6.31
N PHE A 47 -19.66 -1.94 -5.14
CA PHE A 47 -18.79 -0.80 -4.93
C PHE A 47 -17.32 -1.21 -5.06
N ALA A 48 -16.55 -0.48 -5.85
CA ALA A 48 -15.11 -0.70 -6.00
C ALA A 48 -14.35 0.62 -6.19
N GLU A 49 -13.10 0.66 -5.76
CA GLU A 49 -12.21 1.76 -6.13
C GLU A 49 -11.84 1.65 -7.62
N GLU A 50 -11.80 2.77 -8.33
CA GLU A 50 -11.36 2.80 -9.71
C GLU A 50 -9.85 2.63 -9.82
N GLU A 51 -9.44 1.51 -10.40
CA GLU A 51 -8.04 1.20 -10.63
C GLU A 51 -7.55 1.78 -11.95
N VAL A 52 -6.39 2.44 -11.91
CA VAL A 52 -5.77 3.04 -13.10
C VAL A 52 -4.60 2.21 -13.64
N GLU A 53 -4.18 1.17 -12.92
CA GLU A 53 -3.19 0.22 -13.41
C GLU A 53 -3.82 -0.72 -14.44
N TYR A 54 -3.19 -0.84 -15.62
CA TYR A 54 -3.72 -1.60 -16.76
C TYR A 54 -4.23 -3.01 -16.40
N ASN A 55 -3.44 -3.77 -15.62
CA ASN A 55 -3.82 -5.14 -15.25
C ASN A 55 -5.05 -5.17 -14.33
N LEU A 56 -5.12 -4.26 -13.37
CA LEU A 56 -6.25 -4.19 -12.43
C LEU A 56 -7.50 -3.68 -13.16
N HIS A 57 -7.35 -2.68 -14.02
CA HIS A 57 -8.42 -2.18 -14.87
C HIS A 57 -8.96 -3.28 -15.81
N SER A 58 -8.08 -4.11 -16.38
CA SER A 58 -8.49 -5.25 -17.20
C SER A 58 -9.29 -6.28 -16.39
N VAL A 59 -8.88 -6.59 -15.16
CA VAL A 59 -9.61 -7.50 -14.27
C VAL A 59 -10.98 -6.93 -13.92
N MET A 60 -11.07 -5.63 -13.62
CA MET A 60 -12.37 -4.97 -13.34
C MET A 60 -13.29 -5.01 -14.56
N SER A 61 -12.75 -4.76 -15.75
CA SER A 61 -13.52 -4.82 -17.01
C SER A 61 -14.06 -6.23 -17.28
N LEU A 62 -13.25 -7.26 -17.00
CA LEU A 62 -13.68 -8.66 -17.11
C LEU A 62 -14.82 -8.98 -16.14
N VAL A 63 -14.65 -8.63 -14.85
CA VAL A 63 -15.68 -8.82 -13.82
C VAL A 63 -16.99 -8.13 -14.20
N GLN A 64 -16.91 -6.88 -14.65
CA GLN A 64 -18.08 -6.11 -15.07
C GLN A 64 -18.79 -6.76 -16.26
N SER A 65 -18.03 -7.25 -17.25
CA SER A 65 -18.58 -7.95 -18.42
C SER A 65 -19.25 -9.26 -18.02
N SER A 66 -18.61 -10.05 -17.14
CA SER A 66 -19.14 -11.32 -16.65
C SER A 66 -20.44 -11.13 -15.88
N VAL A 67 -20.50 -10.16 -14.96
CA VAL A 67 -21.71 -9.86 -14.20
C VAL A 67 -22.82 -9.32 -15.11
N SER A 68 -22.50 -8.45 -16.07
CA SER A 68 -23.52 -7.88 -16.98
C SER A 68 -24.09 -8.90 -17.98
N SER A 69 -23.37 -9.99 -18.25
CA SER A 69 -23.78 -11.03 -19.18
C SER A 69 -24.76 -12.03 -18.55
N GLU A 70 -24.79 -12.12 -17.22
CA GLU A 70 -25.62 -13.10 -16.50
C GLU A 70 -27.00 -12.51 -16.17
N PRO A 71 -28.11 -13.22 -16.47
CA PRO A 71 -29.45 -12.74 -16.11
C PRO A 71 -29.76 -13.05 -14.65
N PHE A 72 -29.97 -12.01 -13.83
CA PHE A 72 -30.35 -12.17 -12.42
C PHE A 72 -31.85 -11.98 -12.21
N VAL A 73 -32.46 -12.87 -11.41
CA VAL A 73 -33.92 -12.86 -11.14
C VAL A 73 -34.36 -11.63 -10.34
N TRP A 74 -33.46 -11.04 -9.54
CA TRP A 74 -33.74 -9.87 -8.69
C TRP A 74 -33.31 -8.53 -9.30
N GLY A 75 -32.85 -8.53 -10.55
CA GLY A 75 -32.36 -7.36 -11.25
C GLY A 75 -30.83 -7.32 -11.38
N ASN A 76 -30.37 -6.56 -12.37
CA ASN A 76 -28.95 -6.48 -12.71
C ASN A 76 -28.20 -5.61 -11.69
N PRO A 77 -27.11 -6.11 -11.09
CA PRO A 77 -26.28 -5.33 -10.18
C PRO A 77 -25.66 -4.12 -10.87
N GLU A 78 -25.71 -2.97 -10.22
CA GLU A 78 -25.06 -1.75 -10.70
C GLU A 78 -23.64 -1.63 -10.11
N PHE A 79 -22.66 -1.41 -10.98
CA PHE A 79 -21.29 -1.11 -10.56
C PHE A 79 -21.15 0.38 -10.25
N VAL A 80 -20.71 0.69 -9.03
CA VAL A 80 -20.42 2.06 -8.60
C VAL A 80 -18.93 2.18 -8.28
N PHE A 81 -18.22 2.86 -9.16
CA PHE A 81 -16.79 3.14 -8.99
C PHE A 81 -16.57 4.45 -8.26
N TRP A 82 -15.72 4.43 -7.24
CA TRP A 82 -15.31 5.63 -6.52
C TRP A 82 -13.82 5.89 -6.71
N ARG A 83 -13.43 7.16 -6.59
CA ARG A 83 -12.04 7.62 -6.72
C ARG A 83 -11.59 8.27 -5.43
N THR A 84 -10.31 8.12 -5.09
CA THR A 84 -9.68 8.92 -4.02
C THR A 84 -8.48 9.72 -4.52
N PRO A 85 -8.71 10.71 -5.41
CA PRO A 85 -7.63 11.57 -5.86
C PRO A 85 -7.10 12.37 -4.67
N PHE A 86 -5.79 12.62 -4.66
CA PHE A 86 -5.18 13.37 -3.57
C PHE A 86 -5.33 14.88 -3.78
N TYR A 87 -5.38 15.33 -5.04
CA TYR A 87 -5.85 16.68 -5.39
C TYR A 87 -7.32 16.70 -5.79
N ASN A 88 -7.99 17.82 -5.55
CA ASN A 88 -9.34 18.08 -6.04
C ASN A 88 -9.26 18.42 -7.53
N VAL A 89 -9.31 17.39 -8.36
CA VAL A 89 -9.28 17.51 -9.81
C VAL A 89 -10.70 17.39 -10.33
N GLY A 90 -11.22 18.43 -10.98
CA GLY A 90 -12.50 18.38 -11.67
C GLY A 90 -12.45 17.43 -12.87
N ASN A 91 -11.50 17.65 -13.80
CA ASN A 91 -11.32 16.82 -14.99
C ASN A 91 -9.89 16.26 -15.05
N LEU A 92 -9.75 14.94 -15.03
CA LEU A 92 -8.45 14.26 -15.10
C LEU A 92 -7.79 14.42 -16.48
N GLU A 93 -8.56 14.60 -17.55
CA GLU A 93 -8.04 14.76 -18.91
C GLU A 93 -7.28 16.09 -19.09
N GLU A 94 -7.57 17.08 -18.24
CA GLU A 94 -6.97 18.41 -18.31
C GLU A 94 -5.66 18.54 -17.53
N LEU A 95 -5.22 17.50 -16.79
CA LEU A 95 -3.95 17.63 -16.06
C LEU A 95 -2.75 17.63 -17.01
N PRO A 96 -1.79 18.55 -16.84
CA PRO A 96 -0.64 18.71 -17.71
C PRO A 96 0.28 17.49 -17.68
N ALA A 97 0.98 17.27 -18.80
CA ALA A 97 1.95 16.17 -18.93
C ALA A 97 3.26 16.40 -18.13
N SER A 98 3.56 17.65 -17.79
CA SER A 98 4.76 18.04 -17.03
C SER A 98 4.43 18.24 -15.55
N TYR A 99 5.29 17.71 -14.67
CA TYR A 99 5.17 17.93 -13.23
C TYR A 99 5.28 19.42 -12.86
N HIS A 100 6.14 20.16 -13.56
CA HIS A 100 6.32 21.57 -13.26
C HIS A 100 5.05 22.38 -13.57
N ASP A 101 4.37 22.06 -14.67
CA ASP A 101 3.11 22.69 -15.02
C ASP A 101 1.96 22.23 -14.10
N PHE A 102 2.01 20.98 -13.65
CA PHE A 102 1.09 20.49 -12.63
C PHE A 102 1.19 21.28 -11.32
N LEU A 103 2.42 21.58 -10.87
CA LEU A 103 2.63 22.39 -9.66
C LEU A 103 2.09 23.83 -9.81
N LYS A 104 2.08 24.39 -11.02
CA LYS A 104 1.51 25.73 -11.29
C LYS A 104 -0.01 25.78 -11.11
N LEU A 105 -0.70 24.64 -11.21
CA LEU A 105 -2.15 24.59 -11.02
C LEU A 105 -2.58 24.82 -9.56
N GLN A 106 -1.66 24.68 -8.60
CA GLN A 106 -1.90 24.89 -7.16
C GLN A 106 -3.20 24.23 -6.67
N LEU A 107 -3.45 23.01 -7.13
CA LEU A 107 -4.68 22.30 -6.82
C LEU A 107 -4.79 22.07 -5.31
N SER A 108 -6.00 22.24 -4.79
CA SER A 108 -6.30 21.99 -3.38
C SER A 108 -6.26 20.49 -3.09
N GLN A 109 -5.69 20.11 -1.94
CA GLN A 109 -5.69 18.73 -1.48
C GLN A 109 -7.08 18.36 -0.94
N THR A 110 -7.49 17.12 -1.16
CA THR A 110 -8.76 16.60 -0.65
C THR A 110 -8.63 16.19 0.81
N ILE A 111 -9.70 16.44 1.57
CA ILE A 111 -9.75 16.10 2.99
C ILE A 111 -9.95 14.58 3.14
N PRO A 112 -9.28 13.92 4.12
CA PRO A 112 -9.52 12.51 4.41
C PRO A 112 -10.98 12.29 4.81
N VAL A 113 -11.60 11.23 4.30
CA VAL A 113 -12.95 10.81 4.69
C VAL A 113 -12.88 10.12 6.05
N ALA A 114 -13.87 10.38 6.91
CA ALA A 114 -14.00 9.70 8.19
C ALA A 114 -14.38 8.22 8.00
N ALA A 115 -13.99 7.37 8.96
CA ALA A 115 -14.40 5.96 8.92
C ALA A 115 -15.94 5.86 9.02
N PRO A 116 -16.60 5.13 8.11
CA PRO A 116 -18.04 4.94 8.18
C PRO A 116 -18.41 3.96 9.29
N THR A 117 -19.63 4.09 9.82
CA THR A 117 -20.24 3.05 10.63
C THR A 117 -20.94 2.06 9.71
N LEU A 118 -20.55 0.79 9.76
CA LEU A 118 -21.15 -0.25 8.95
C LEU A 118 -22.40 -0.83 9.62
N PRO A 119 -23.42 -1.24 8.84
CA PRO A 119 -24.54 -2.00 9.38
C PRO A 119 -24.05 -3.39 9.84
N ILE A 120 -24.70 -3.91 10.89
CA ILE A 120 -24.46 -5.26 11.36
C ILE A 120 -24.88 -6.25 10.27
N LEU A 121 -24.00 -7.20 9.98
CA LEU A 121 -24.18 -8.13 8.88
C LEU A 121 -24.77 -9.45 9.39
N ASP A 122 -26.11 -9.57 9.34
CA ASP A 122 -26.86 -10.74 9.82
C ASP A 122 -26.92 -11.91 8.81
N MET A 123 -26.09 -11.90 7.77
CA MET A 123 -26.11 -12.95 6.73
C MET A 123 -25.07 -14.04 7.00
N GLU A 124 -25.53 -15.30 7.05
CA GLU A 124 -24.69 -16.50 7.10
C GLU A 124 -24.09 -16.80 5.71
N VAL A 125 -22.99 -16.12 5.38
CA VAL A 125 -22.18 -16.42 4.19
C VAL A 125 -20.83 -16.98 4.67
N ASP A 126 -20.34 -18.06 4.07
CA ASP A 126 -19.00 -18.57 4.38
C ASP A 126 -17.96 -17.53 3.97
N ARG A 127 -17.31 -16.90 4.96
CA ARG A 127 -16.41 -15.76 4.73
C ARG A 127 -14.98 -16.15 4.44
N GLY A 128 -14.69 -17.45 4.44
CA GLY A 128 -13.33 -17.95 4.26
C GLY A 128 -12.43 -17.62 5.46
N ALA A 129 -11.49 -18.54 5.72
CA ALA A 129 -10.45 -18.35 6.72
C ALA A 129 -9.38 -17.39 6.20
N LEU A 130 -8.70 -16.71 7.12
CA LEU A 130 -7.48 -15.97 6.78
C LEU A 130 -6.45 -16.96 6.23
N PRO A 131 -5.93 -16.78 5.02
CA PRO A 131 -5.02 -17.76 4.44
C PRO A 131 -3.66 -17.73 5.11
N ILE A 132 -3.05 -18.90 5.29
CA ILE A 132 -1.71 -19.02 5.83
C ILE A 132 -0.70 -18.66 4.72
N PHE A 133 0.45 -18.10 5.12
CA PHE A 133 1.52 -17.72 4.20
C PHE A 133 1.90 -18.83 3.21
N ASP A 134 1.99 -20.07 3.69
CA ASP A 134 2.34 -21.22 2.86
C ASP A 134 1.24 -21.59 1.87
N ASP A 135 -0.03 -21.39 2.21
CA ASP A 135 -1.15 -21.66 1.32
C ASP A 135 -1.18 -20.67 0.17
N VAL A 136 -0.98 -19.38 0.45
CA VAL A 136 -0.89 -18.37 -0.62
C VAL A 136 0.34 -18.61 -1.49
N LYS A 137 1.47 -18.98 -0.89
CA LYS A 137 2.69 -19.30 -1.64
C LYS A 137 2.48 -20.52 -2.56
N LYS A 138 1.86 -21.58 -2.05
CA LYS A 138 1.51 -22.77 -2.86
C LYS A 138 0.52 -22.40 -3.96
N TYR A 139 -0.48 -21.58 -3.67
CA TYR A 139 -1.45 -21.13 -4.67
C TYR A 139 -0.78 -20.36 -5.81
N LEU A 140 0.16 -19.46 -5.49
CA LEU A 140 0.94 -18.72 -6.47
C LEU A 140 1.89 -19.61 -7.29
N GLN A 141 2.34 -20.74 -6.74
CA GLN A 141 3.25 -21.68 -7.42
C GLN A 141 2.50 -22.76 -8.23
N GLY A 142 1.29 -23.13 -7.80
CA GLY A 142 0.53 -24.28 -8.31
C GLY A 142 -0.26 -24.01 -9.60
N LYS A 143 -0.39 -22.75 -10.02
CA LYS A 143 -0.91 -22.37 -11.34
C LYS A 143 0.18 -21.60 -12.07
N PRO A 144 0.85 -22.17 -13.09
CA PRO A 144 1.59 -21.35 -14.03
C PRO A 144 0.55 -20.57 -14.83
N CYS A 145 0.08 -19.45 -14.30
CA CYS A 145 -0.43 -18.40 -15.15
C CYS A 145 0.74 -18.09 -16.10
N GLN A 146 0.54 -18.20 -17.41
CA GLN A 146 1.57 -17.93 -18.44
C GLN A 146 2.18 -16.51 -18.33
N SER A 147 1.67 -15.69 -17.41
CA SER A 147 2.15 -14.39 -16.99
C SER A 147 2.87 -14.40 -15.63
N ASP A 148 3.60 -15.46 -15.24
CA ASP A 148 4.46 -15.52 -14.02
C ASP A 148 5.50 -14.39 -13.89
N LYS A 149 5.60 -13.52 -14.90
CA LYS A 149 6.29 -12.24 -14.83
C LYS A 149 5.48 -11.12 -14.17
N CYS A 150 4.16 -11.20 -14.01
CA CYS A 150 3.31 -10.03 -13.72
C CYS A 150 3.39 -9.57 -12.25
N TRP A 151 3.20 -10.49 -11.29
CA TRP A 151 3.25 -10.15 -9.85
C TRP A 151 4.67 -9.98 -9.31
N ILE A 152 5.64 -10.76 -9.83
CA ILE A 152 7.06 -10.61 -9.47
C ILE A 152 7.65 -9.33 -10.10
N SER A 153 7.11 -8.86 -11.24
CA SER A 153 7.59 -7.63 -11.88
C SER A 153 7.15 -6.34 -11.22
N LEU A 154 6.12 -6.33 -10.37
CA LEU A 154 5.79 -5.09 -9.64
C LEU A 154 6.92 -4.62 -8.71
N LYS A 155 7.80 -5.53 -8.28
CA LYS A 155 9.05 -5.19 -7.58
C LYS A 155 10.21 -4.83 -8.52
N LYS A 156 10.18 -5.29 -9.77
CA LYS A 156 11.28 -5.12 -10.74
C LYS A 156 11.07 -3.99 -11.74
N VAL A 157 9.90 -3.38 -11.77
CA VAL A 157 9.59 -2.23 -12.63
C VAL A 157 9.35 -1.01 -11.74
N SER A 158 10.35 -0.67 -10.94
CA SER A 158 10.46 0.69 -10.42
C SER A 158 10.91 1.59 -11.57
N ALA A 159 10.40 2.82 -11.67
CA ALA A 159 10.97 3.82 -12.58
C ALA A 159 12.50 3.94 -12.40
N GLU A 160 13.02 3.70 -11.19
CA GLU A 160 14.46 3.63 -10.91
C GLU A 160 15.15 2.48 -11.65
N SER A 161 14.52 1.32 -11.78
CA SER A 161 15.09 0.16 -12.49
C SER A 161 15.04 0.29 -14.01
N ILE A 162 14.07 1.04 -14.55
CA ILE A 162 14.00 1.41 -15.97
C ILE A 162 15.08 2.44 -16.28
N LEU A 163 15.20 3.50 -15.46
CA LEU A 163 16.25 4.52 -15.60
C LEU A 163 17.66 3.95 -15.41
N ARG A 164 17.85 3.03 -14.46
CA ARG A 164 19.13 2.32 -14.30
C ARG A 164 19.44 1.45 -15.52
N LYS A 165 18.44 0.83 -16.17
CA LYS A 165 18.65 0.08 -17.41
C LYS A 165 19.09 1.00 -18.56
N GLU A 166 18.53 2.19 -18.68
CA GLU A 166 18.98 3.20 -19.65
C GLU A 166 20.41 3.68 -19.37
N CYS A 167 20.76 3.93 -18.11
CA CYS A 167 22.14 4.29 -17.73
C CYS A 167 23.14 3.13 -17.93
N ILE A 168 22.73 1.88 -17.69
CA ILE A 168 23.57 0.69 -17.91
C ILE A 168 23.76 0.43 -19.41
N SER A 169 22.74 0.66 -20.24
CA SER A 169 22.89 0.53 -21.71
C SER A 169 23.91 1.49 -22.32
N GLN A 170 24.29 2.55 -21.61
CA GLN A 170 25.36 3.47 -22.00
C GLN A 170 26.74 3.10 -21.41
N ALA A 171 26.82 2.14 -20.49
CA ALA A 171 28.03 1.84 -19.72
C ALA A 171 28.60 0.42 -19.91
N VAL A 172 28.03 -0.43 -20.78
CA VAL A 172 28.59 -1.76 -21.06
C VAL A 172 29.65 -1.68 -22.15
N MET A 173 30.85 -1.25 -21.76
CA MET A 173 32.13 -1.68 -22.34
C MET A 173 33.15 -1.72 -21.20
N LYS A 174 33.21 -2.86 -20.48
CA LYS A 174 34.42 -3.53 -19.95
C LYS A 174 34.03 -4.66 -18.97
N SER A 175 34.62 -5.83 -19.23
CA SER A 175 34.55 -7.13 -18.52
C SER A 175 35.28 -7.08 -17.15
N ASP A 176 35.28 -8.03 -16.20
CA ASP A 176 35.23 -9.51 -16.15
C ASP A 176 34.91 -10.02 -14.69
N PRO A 177 34.79 -11.36 -14.40
CA PRO A 177 34.01 -11.94 -13.30
C PRO A 177 34.80 -12.65 -12.16
N SER A 178 34.17 -12.79 -10.98
CA SER A 178 34.29 -13.83 -9.91
C SER A 178 33.68 -13.24 -8.61
N GLU A 179 33.14 -13.93 -7.60
CA GLU A 179 33.47 -15.20 -6.97
C GLU A 179 32.32 -15.63 -6.02
N SER A 180 32.16 -16.94 -5.83
CA SER A 180 31.21 -17.62 -4.93
C SER A 180 31.71 -17.73 -3.48
N LEU A 181 30.84 -17.88 -2.47
CA LEU A 181 31.01 -18.78 -1.29
C LEU A 181 29.75 -18.73 -0.39
N LYS A 182 28.94 -19.80 -0.32
CA LYS A 182 28.88 -20.91 0.67
C LYS A 182 28.40 -20.56 2.10
N SER A 183 27.34 -21.28 2.47
CA SER A 183 26.65 -21.41 3.75
C SER A 183 27.44 -22.21 4.79
N ASN A 184 27.21 -21.94 6.09
CA ASN A 184 27.54 -22.89 7.14
C ASN A 184 26.43 -22.95 8.22
N GLU A 185 26.00 -24.17 8.50
CA GLU A 185 25.00 -24.55 9.51
C GLU A 185 25.66 -24.73 10.89
N GLY A 186 24.95 -24.36 11.96
CA GLY A 186 25.45 -24.47 13.33
C GLY A 186 24.37 -24.41 14.40
N LYS A 187 23.73 -25.57 14.63
CA LYS A 187 23.08 -26.11 15.85
C LYS A 187 22.17 -25.25 16.75
N ASN A 188 20.91 -25.68 16.75
CA ASN A 188 19.77 -25.36 17.61
C ASN A 188 19.84 -26.05 18.98
N ILE A 189 19.98 -25.30 20.09
CA ILE A 189 19.47 -25.70 21.43
C ILE A 189 18.95 -24.47 22.23
N ILE A 190 19.41 -23.24 21.95
CA ILE A 190 18.96 -21.99 22.61
C ILE A 190 17.68 -21.39 21.96
N SER A 191 17.17 -22.02 20.90
CA SER A 191 16.21 -21.39 19.98
C SER A 191 14.78 -21.28 20.52
N SER A 192 14.30 -22.15 21.39
CA SER A 192 12.89 -22.16 21.81
C SER A 192 12.53 -20.95 22.70
N THR A 193 13.37 -20.61 23.67
CA THR A 193 13.16 -19.46 24.57
C THR A 193 13.40 -18.14 23.84
N LEU A 194 14.42 -18.09 22.98
CA LEU A 194 14.73 -16.92 22.15
C LEU A 194 13.64 -16.69 21.08
N ASN A 195 13.07 -17.74 20.50
CA ASN A 195 11.98 -17.64 19.54
C ASN A 195 10.68 -17.18 20.21
N ASN A 196 10.39 -17.64 21.43
CA ASN A 196 9.25 -17.14 22.20
C ASN A 196 9.41 -15.65 22.55
N VAL A 197 10.58 -15.22 23.02
CA VAL A 197 10.87 -13.81 23.32
C VAL A 197 10.84 -12.95 22.05
N LYS A 198 11.46 -13.41 20.95
CA LYS A 198 11.40 -12.74 19.63
C LYS A 198 9.97 -12.66 19.10
N SER A 199 9.19 -13.72 19.24
CA SER A 199 7.78 -13.78 18.83
C SER A 199 6.93 -12.78 19.62
N THR A 200 7.07 -12.73 20.95
CA THR A 200 6.38 -11.73 21.79
C THR A 200 6.83 -10.30 21.52
N LYS A 201 8.12 -10.09 21.18
CA LYS A 201 8.65 -8.77 20.83
C LYS A 201 8.14 -8.30 19.46
N ILE A 202 8.01 -9.19 18.49
CA ILE A 202 7.41 -8.89 17.18
C ILE A 202 5.90 -8.63 17.30
N ALA A 203 5.20 -9.37 18.17
CA ALA A 203 3.76 -9.17 18.39
C ALA A 203 3.42 -7.75 18.84
N LYS A 204 4.31 -7.11 19.62
CA LYS A 204 4.19 -5.72 20.09
C LYS A 204 4.94 -4.69 19.23
N SER A 205 5.68 -5.14 18.21
CA SER A 205 6.49 -4.27 17.36
C SER A 205 5.63 -3.57 16.31
N VAL A 206 6.01 -2.33 16.02
CA VAL A 206 5.45 -1.52 14.93
C VAL A 206 5.89 -2.05 13.55
N PHE A 207 6.85 -2.98 13.50
CA PHE A 207 7.44 -3.50 12.27
C PHE A 207 7.09 -4.96 12.00
N ALA A 208 7.04 -5.33 10.72
CA ALA A 208 6.71 -6.70 10.31
C ALA A 208 7.87 -7.72 10.50
N SER A 209 9.08 -7.22 10.77
CA SER A 209 10.26 -8.02 11.04
C SER A 209 11.23 -7.22 11.92
N VAL A 210 11.93 -7.93 12.81
CA VAL A 210 12.97 -7.36 13.69
C VAL A 210 14.08 -6.68 12.88
N GLU A 211 14.39 -7.18 11.69
CA GLU A 211 15.45 -6.63 10.83
C GLU A 211 14.91 -5.66 9.78
N GLY A 212 13.65 -5.82 9.38
CA GLY A 212 13.01 -4.98 8.37
C GLY A 212 12.75 -3.55 8.84
N THR A 213 12.65 -2.62 7.89
CA THR A 213 12.24 -1.23 8.12
C THR A 213 10.76 -1.00 7.80
N GLN A 214 10.07 -1.99 7.24
CA GLN A 214 8.69 -1.82 6.79
C GLN A 214 7.72 -1.91 7.97
N VAL A 215 6.95 -0.84 8.15
CA VAL A 215 5.91 -0.76 9.18
C VAL A 215 4.91 -1.91 8.97
N ARG A 216 4.54 -2.57 10.07
CA ARG A 216 3.51 -3.60 10.13
C ARG A 216 2.21 -2.97 9.64
N GLY A 217 1.56 -3.64 8.69
CA GLY A 217 0.27 -3.19 8.18
C GLY A 217 -0.77 -3.03 9.30
N GLY A 218 -1.85 -2.34 8.97
CA GLY A 218 -2.96 -2.07 9.87
C GLY A 218 -3.11 -0.60 10.20
N THR A 219 -4.32 -0.09 10.10
CA THR A 219 -4.58 1.36 10.01
C THR A 219 -4.11 2.09 11.27
N ASN A 220 -4.46 1.55 12.44
CA ASN A 220 -4.11 2.17 13.73
C ASN A 220 -2.59 2.12 14.00
N ASN A 221 -1.96 1.00 13.66
CA ASN A 221 -0.52 0.82 13.82
C ASN A 221 0.26 1.79 12.94
N VAL A 222 -0.14 1.92 11.67
CA VAL A 222 0.49 2.84 10.72
C VAL A 222 0.26 4.29 11.12
N LEU A 223 -0.92 4.66 11.63
CA LEU A 223 -1.18 6.02 12.12
C LEU A 223 -0.37 6.35 13.38
N ASN A 224 -0.24 5.42 14.33
CA ASN A 224 0.64 5.61 15.49
C ASN A 224 2.11 5.73 15.07
N ALA A 225 2.55 4.91 14.12
CA ALA A 225 3.90 5.00 13.54
C ALA A 225 4.12 6.35 12.83
N LEU A 226 3.13 6.84 12.08
CA LEU A 226 3.21 8.15 11.42
C LEU A 226 3.32 9.27 12.45
N ALA A 227 2.51 9.23 13.52
CA ALA A 227 2.57 10.22 14.59
C ALA A 227 3.97 10.28 15.24
N ALA A 228 4.59 9.12 15.46
CA ALA A 228 5.95 9.00 15.98
C ALA A 228 7.02 9.47 14.98
N TYR A 229 6.82 9.23 13.69
CA TYR A 229 7.71 9.69 12.61
C TYR A 229 7.73 11.22 12.54
N LEU A 230 6.55 11.86 12.56
CA LEU A 230 6.43 13.31 12.52
C LEU A 230 7.09 13.97 13.73
N ARG A 231 6.93 13.37 14.92
CA ARG A 231 7.47 13.84 16.22
C ARG A 231 8.89 13.36 16.53
N TYR A 232 9.66 12.97 15.52
CA TYR A 232 11.03 12.46 15.72
C TYR A 232 11.93 13.38 16.57
N LEU A 233 11.76 14.70 16.45
CA LEU A 233 12.59 15.68 17.17
C LEU A 233 12.14 15.95 18.62
N GLU A 234 10.96 15.47 19.05
CA GLU A 234 10.39 15.82 20.35
C GLU A 234 10.91 14.95 21.50
N GLY A 235 11.66 13.89 21.20
CA GLY A 235 12.02 12.87 22.18
C GLY A 235 10.79 12.11 22.69
N THR A 236 10.98 10.86 23.09
CA THR A 236 9.85 10.04 23.58
C THR A 236 10.32 8.97 24.54
N ALA A 237 9.55 8.77 25.60
CA ALA A 237 9.73 7.66 26.54
C ALA A 237 8.99 6.39 26.09
N ARG A 238 8.19 6.46 25.01
CA ARG A 238 7.44 5.29 24.53
C ARG A 238 8.33 4.35 23.73
N ASP A 239 8.36 3.08 24.13
CA ASP A 239 9.17 2.04 23.50
C ASP A 239 8.87 1.86 22.01
N ASP A 240 7.59 1.93 21.63
CA ASP A 240 7.12 1.75 20.24
C ASP A 240 7.63 2.88 19.31
N TRP A 241 7.69 4.10 19.83
CA TRP A 241 8.21 5.25 19.10
C TRP A 241 9.74 5.23 19.06
N GLN A 242 10.41 4.79 20.12
CA GLN A 242 11.86 4.62 20.14
C GLN A 242 12.35 3.60 19.10
N GLU A 243 11.64 2.48 18.97
CA GLU A 243 11.91 1.48 17.92
C GLU A 243 11.82 2.11 16.52
N LEU A 244 10.78 2.90 16.27
CA LEU A 244 10.61 3.62 15.01
C LEU A 244 11.75 4.64 14.78
N HIS A 245 12.14 5.40 15.81
CA HIS A 245 13.21 6.39 15.71
C HIS A 245 14.58 5.74 15.45
N GLU A 246 14.83 4.55 15.99
CA GLU A 246 16.02 3.77 15.67
C GLU A 246 16.02 3.31 14.21
N LYS A 247 14.89 2.80 13.72
CA LYS A 247 14.73 2.34 12.33
C LYS A 247 14.78 3.50 11.33
N LEU A 248 14.23 4.65 11.67
CA LEU A 248 14.32 5.89 10.90
C LEU A 248 15.79 6.25 10.69
N ARG A 249 16.59 6.32 11.76
CA ARG A 249 18.03 6.63 11.68
C ARG A 249 18.79 5.68 10.77
N LYS A 250 18.45 4.37 10.80
CA LYS A 250 19.07 3.36 9.92
C LYS A 250 18.63 3.49 8.46
N ALA A 251 17.39 3.92 8.21
CA ALA A 251 16.82 4.05 6.87
C ALA A 251 17.13 5.40 6.19
N GLU A 252 17.54 6.41 6.95
CA GLU A 252 17.83 7.76 6.47
C GLU A 252 19.20 7.83 5.78
N CYS A 253 19.28 7.34 4.54
CA CYS A 253 20.51 7.46 3.72
C CYS A 253 20.67 8.86 3.11
N ARG A 254 19.57 9.60 2.94
CA ARG A 254 19.50 10.99 2.47
C ARG A 254 18.28 11.65 3.11
N LYS A 255 18.23 12.98 3.13
CA LYS A 255 17.12 13.74 3.71
C LYS A 255 15.77 13.26 3.13
N GLY A 256 14.93 12.72 4.00
CA GLY A 256 13.59 12.22 3.72
C GLY A 256 13.50 10.82 3.10
N ALA A 257 14.60 10.09 2.93
CA ALA A 257 14.55 8.73 2.38
C ALA A 257 13.89 7.72 3.32
N SER A 258 13.97 7.95 4.64
CA SER A 258 13.36 7.06 5.64
C SER A 258 11.86 6.93 5.45
N PHE A 259 11.14 7.99 5.05
CA PHE A 259 9.69 7.92 4.90
C PHE A 259 9.26 6.81 3.92
N GLY A 260 9.84 6.80 2.71
CA GLY A 260 9.55 5.77 1.71
C GLY A 260 9.96 4.36 2.16
N ALA A 261 11.08 4.25 2.89
CA ALA A 261 11.56 2.96 3.41
C ALA A 261 10.68 2.37 4.53
N LEU A 262 10.06 3.23 5.35
CA LEU A 262 9.19 2.85 6.46
C LEU A 262 7.73 2.65 6.01
N PHE A 263 7.18 3.64 5.31
CA PHE A 263 5.74 3.75 4.98
C PHE A 263 5.40 3.40 3.53
N GLY A 264 6.39 3.19 2.65
CA GLY A 264 6.13 2.93 1.23
C GLY A 264 5.23 1.70 1.00
N SER A 265 5.43 0.63 1.79
CA SER A 265 4.55 -0.55 1.73
C SER A 265 3.14 -0.27 2.26
N ALA A 266 2.99 0.59 3.26
CA ALA A 266 1.70 0.95 3.84
C ALA A 266 0.86 1.79 2.87
N LEU A 267 1.50 2.72 2.15
CA LEU A 267 0.90 3.50 1.07
C LEU A 267 0.53 2.61 -0.12
N TYR A 268 1.40 1.69 -0.50
CA TYR A 268 1.16 0.78 -1.61
C TYR A 268 -0.01 -0.19 -1.34
N LEU A 269 -0.15 -0.70 -0.11
CA LEU A 269 -1.26 -1.57 0.28
C LEU A 269 -2.55 -0.81 0.63
N GLY A 270 -2.55 0.53 0.58
CA GLY A 270 -3.73 1.34 0.96
C GLY A 270 -4.05 1.36 2.46
N THR A 271 -3.25 0.73 3.32
CA THR A 271 -3.44 0.74 4.79
C THR A 271 -3.39 2.14 5.40
N ILE A 272 -2.76 3.09 4.72
CA ILE A 272 -2.89 4.51 5.01
C ILE A 272 -3.08 5.27 3.70
N SER A 273 -4.04 6.20 3.67
CA SER A 273 -4.26 7.04 2.49
C SER A 273 -3.25 8.17 2.42
N ARG A 274 -2.87 8.55 1.19
CA ARG A 274 -2.02 9.73 0.91
C ARG A 274 -2.59 11.01 1.53
N ARG A 275 -3.92 11.18 1.43
CA ARG A 275 -4.68 12.29 2.02
C ARG A 275 -4.48 12.34 3.53
N ARG A 276 -4.54 11.18 4.19
CA ARG A 276 -4.39 11.10 5.65
C ARG A 276 -2.97 11.44 6.08
N VAL A 277 -1.95 10.96 5.37
CA VAL A 277 -0.56 11.34 5.64
C VAL A 277 -0.37 12.86 5.57
N TYR A 278 -0.83 13.48 4.48
CA TYR A 278 -0.72 14.93 4.30
C TYR A 278 -1.47 15.69 5.40
N TYR A 279 -2.70 15.29 5.69
CA TYR A 279 -3.53 15.91 6.72
C TYR A 279 -2.85 15.87 8.10
N GLU A 280 -2.34 14.70 8.52
CA GLU A 280 -1.65 14.56 9.81
C GLU A 280 -0.34 15.35 9.86
N ALA A 281 0.42 15.39 8.75
CA ALA A 281 1.66 16.16 8.66
C ALA A 281 1.40 17.67 8.79
N ILE A 282 0.41 18.20 8.08
CA ILE A 282 0.01 19.61 8.16
C ILE A 282 -0.61 19.95 9.52
N LYS A 283 -1.42 19.05 10.07
CA LYS A 283 -2.00 19.22 11.41
C LYS A 283 -0.89 19.36 12.45
N TYR A 284 0.09 18.45 12.44
CA TYR A 284 1.23 18.51 13.34
C TYR A 284 2.06 19.78 13.16
N GLU A 285 2.33 20.19 11.91
CA GLU A 285 3.07 21.43 11.63
C GLU A 285 2.36 22.67 12.19
N ARG A 286 1.03 22.74 12.08
CA ARG A 286 0.22 23.81 12.66
C ARG A 286 0.28 23.78 14.18
N GLU A 287 0.11 22.62 14.80
CA GLU A 287 0.17 22.47 16.26
C GLU A 287 1.51 22.96 16.82
N ARG A 288 2.61 22.67 16.13
CA ARG A 288 3.96 23.10 16.51
C ARG A 288 4.19 24.61 16.36
N ASN A 289 3.57 25.24 15.36
CA ASN A 289 3.78 26.64 14.99
C ASN A 289 2.59 27.54 15.40
N ALA A 290 1.95 27.26 16.53
CA ALA A 290 0.83 28.07 17.06
C ALA A 290 -0.35 28.28 16.08
N GLY A 291 -0.62 27.28 15.26
CA GLY A 291 -1.72 27.26 14.28
C GLY A 291 -1.31 27.64 12.85
N TYR A 292 -0.08 28.09 12.62
CA TYR A 292 0.38 28.58 11.32
C TYR A 292 1.22 27.54 10.57
N VAL A 293 1.17 27.58 9.24
CA VAL A 293 2.16 26.89 8.39
C VAL A 293 3.07 27.96 7.81
N SER A 294 4.38 27.83 8.03
CA SER A 294 5.35 28.82 7.55
C SER A 294 5.34 28.91 6.02
N PRO A 295 5.37 30.12 5.44
CA PRO A 295 5.47 30.30 3.99
C PRO A 295 6.85 29.91 3.45
N PHE A 296 7.85 29.73 4.32
CA PHE A 296 9.22 29.35 3.97
C PHE A 296 9.45 27.83 3.96
N GLY A 297 8.38 27.04 4.11
CA GLY A 297 8.43 25.59 4.15
C GLY A 297 8.22 25.02 5.55
N TYR A 298 8.44 23.71 5.69
CA TYR A 298 8.14 22.97 6.92
C TYR A 298 9.30 23.01 7.91
N SER A 299 8.97 23.22 9.19
CA SER A 299 9.93 23.31 10.29
C SER A 299 10.58 21.96 10.63
N ALA A 300 9.86 20.86 10.43
CA ALA A 300 10.38 19.52 10.67
C ALA A 300 10.78 18.81 9.36
N PRO A 301 12.00 18.25 9.26
CA PRO A 301 12.44 17.53 8.06
C PRO A 301 11.59 16.28 7.79
N THR A 302 11.03 15.66 8.83
CA THR A 302 10.11 14.53 8.74
C THR A 302 8.77 14.93 8.13
N VAL A 303 8.24 16.10 8.48
CA VAL A 303 7.02 16.67 7.85
C VAL A 303 7.24 16.90 6.36
N ALA A 304 8.34 17.58 6.00
CA ALA A 304 8.70 17.80 4.60
C ALA A 304 8.82 16.47 3.83
N ALA A 305 9.53 15.49 4.39
CA ALA A 305 9.70 14.19 3.77
C ALA A 305 8.37 13.43 3.54
N ALA A 306 7.45 13.47 4.51
CA ALA A 306 6.14 12.82 4.39
C ALA A 306 5.29 13.48 3.30
N ILE A 307 5.25 14.82 3.27
CA ILE A 307 4.48 15.60 2.30
C ILE A 307 5.05 15.44 0.89
N ASP A 308 6.36 15.61 0.72
CA ASP A 308 7.03 15.48 -0.58
C ASP A 308 6.82 14.07 -1.16
N ALA A 309 6.89 13.04 -0.31
CA ALA A 309 6.65 11.67 -0.72
C ALA A 309 5.25 11.48 -1.29
N VAL A 310 4.19 11.87 -0.57
CA VAL A 310 2.80 11.65 -1.02
C VAL A 310 2.42 12.53 -2.21
N CYS A 311 2.89 13.78 -2.26
CA CYS A 311 2.69 14.67 -3.41
C CYS A 311 3.35 14.13 -4.68
N SER A 312 4.56 13.54 -4.57
CA SER A 312 5.28 13.00 -5.72
C SER A 312 4.66 11.73 -6.32
N MET A 313 3.87 10.99 -5.53
CA MET A 313 3.28 9.71 -5.98
C MET A 313 2.17 9.90 -7.00
N GLU A 314 1.40 10.98 -6.94
CA GLU A 314 0.26 11.19 -7.84
C GLU A 314 0.68 11.52 -9.27
N VAL A 315 1.75 12.30 -9.40
CA VAL A 315 2.28 12.70 -10.71
C VAL A 315 2.97 11.53 -11.41
N ARG A 316 3.60 10.63 -10.63
CA ARG A 316 4.22 9.42 -11.19
C ARG A 316 3.16 8.47 -11.79
N PHE A 317 1.97 8.41 -11.19
CA PHE A 317 0.86 7.59 -11.68
C PHE A 317 0.36 8.04 -13.06
N LYS A 318 0.26 9.35 -13.33
CA LYS A 318 -0.16 9.85 -14.66
C LYS A 318 0.90 9.61 -15.75
N ARG A 319 2.19 9.73 -15.41
CA ARG A 319 3.29 9.50 -16.37
C ARG A 319 3.37 8.04 -16.84
N MET A 320 3.00 7.07 -16.00
CA MET A 320 2.93 5.66 -16.40
C MET A 320 1.82 5.39 -17.44
N ASN A 321 0.72 6.16 -17.41
CA ASN A 321 -0.37 6.02 -18.38
C ASN A 321 -0.08 6.74 -19.72
N CYS A 322 0.81 7.73 -19.77
CA CYS A 322 1.19 8.40 -21.01
C CYS A 322 2.30 7.67 -21.80
N VAL A 323 3.13 6.83 -21.16
CA VAL A 323 4.25 6.13 -21.82
C VAL A 323 3.83 4.80 -22.46
N GLY A 324 2.61 4.31 -22.19
CA GLY A 324 2.02 3.16 -22.88
C GLY A 324 1.54 3.44 -24.32
N GLY A 325 1.67 4.68 -24.81
CA GLY A 325 1.14 5.14 -26.09
C GLY A 325 2.09 5.08 -27.30
N TYR A 326 3.27 4.44 -27.20
CA TYR A 326 4.18 4.31 -28.34
C TYR A 326 4.79 2.90 -28.42
N VAL A 327 3.99 1.94 -28.91
CA VAL A 327 4.46 0.89 -29.81
C VAL A 327 3.36 0.67 -30.85
N ARG A 328 3.52 1.28 -32.02
CA ARG A 328 3.03 0.73 -33.29
C ARG A 328 4.24 0.45 -34.15
#